data_AF-A0A829G792-F1
#
_entry.id   AF-A0A829G792-F1
#
_cell.length_a   1.000
_cell.length_b   1.000
_cell.length_c   1.000
_cell.angle_alpha   90.00
_cell.angle_beta   90.00
_cell.angle_gamma   90.00
#
_symmetry.space_group_name_H-M   'P 1'
#
loop_
_entity.id
_entity.type
_entity.pdbx_description
1 polymer ?
#
loop_
_entity_poly.entity_id
_entity_poly.type
_entity_poly.pdbx_seq_one_letter_code
_entity_poly.pdbx_strand_id
1 'polypeptide(L)'
;MSSYQDQDSQADNKLKIILLMLEKVFLTSSGTYNFAPFIARPEAGFRQRTRARRRDEAAHLQQSKLGPYLSLVREAQAAFPAVYSLQMADFWRHADRNNSYPNFKREVFDLKERAKKPMLKVFNRLDFATQIDVTWSDFDGLTAAKRVSDRVQTVLREVLSEYAYSAKQLRADVLATRLFDQVPEIDSLIAAMTVVASFVSLCDVYAKHSKNAILLRRSKTHADQFRVVRTFSNLFDQIRELNHQLFDPQPNREISLGEKRVTLYYQRSFSDTKAARFELMLAYVGFLESLGAITFATKSGGDAQIYVRMNNTYRMEQAIKNPSYQNGILTKVTRDYWQNVAMLEYLFTHKGQGADKAEVAADYTKFFWNRVEDFFLGHIPDAVTREKERLVKENKANH
;
A
#
# COMPACT_ATOMS: atom_id res chain seq x y z
N MET A 1 -22.82 -23.34 8.45
CA MET A 1 -22.81 -22.20 7.51
C MET A 1 -22.18 -20.91 8.07
N SER A 2 -21.95 -20.76 9.39
CA SER A 2 -21.31 -19.57 9.99
C SER A 2 -19.78 -19.68 10.21
N SER A 3 -19.21 -20.89 10.30
CA SER A 3 -17.79 -21.06 10.67
C SER A 3 -16.76 -20.72 9.58
N TYR A 4 -17.11 -20.84 8.30
CA TYR A 4 -16.18 -20.60 7.18
C TYR A 4 -15.98 -19.11 6.88
N GLN A 5 -16.99 -18.25 7.09
CA GLN A 5 -16.85 -16.81 6.90
C GLN A 5 -16.01 -16.15 8.00
N ASP A 6 -16.06 -16.66 9.24
CA ASP A 6 -15.26 -16.16 10.34
C ASP A 6 -13.77 -16.54 10.21
N GLN A 7 -13.45 -17.72 9.68
CA GLN A 7 -12.06 -18.16 9.50
C GLN A 7 -11.34 -17.36 8.40
N ASP A 8 -11.98 -17.11 7.26
CA ASP A 8 -11.40 -16.28 6.19
C ASP A 8 -11.20 -14.82 6.64
N SER A 9 -12.13 -14.28 7.44
CA SER A 9 -11.99 -12.94 8.02
C SER A 9 -10.82 -12.85 9.02
N GLN A 10 -10.60 -13.89 9.82
CA GLN A 10 -9.45 -13.95 10.73
C GLN A 10 -8.11 -14.07 9.98
N ALA A 11 -8.03 -14.89 8.93
CA ALA A 11 -6.82 -15.03 8.14
C ALA A 11 -6.45 -13.72 7.42
N ASP A 12 -7.43 -13.04 6.83
CA ASP A 12 -7.26 -11.72 6.22
C ASP A 12 -6.77 -10.69 7.23
N ASN A 13 -7.37 -10.64 8.42
CA ASN A 13 -6.96 -9.70 9.46
C ASN A 13 -5.53 -9.98 9.96
N LYS A 14 -5.16 -11.25 10.12
CA LYS A 14 -3.77 -11.64 10.44
C LYS A 14 -2.81 -11.19 9.35
N LEU A 15 -3.14 -11.42 8.08
CA LEU A 15 -2.31 -11.02 6.94
C LEU A 15 -2.14 -9.49 6.87
N LYS A 16 -3.23 -8.73 7.08
CA LYS A 16 -3.19 -7.26 7.17
C LYS A 16 -2.26 -6.79 8.29
N ILE A 17 -2.38 -7.37 9.47
CA ILE A 17 -1.54 -7.04 10.63
C ILE A 17 -0.07 -7.37 10.33
N ILE A 18 0.23 -8.53 9.73
CA ILE A 18 1.59 -8.92 9.34
C ILE A 18 2.20 -7.92 8.35
N LEU A 19 1.48 -7.57 7.29
CA LEU A 19 1.99 -6.66 6.26
C LEU A 19 2.19 -5.24 6.81
N LEU A 20 1.29 -4.75 7.66
CA LEU A 20 1.46 -3.46 8.35
C LEU A 20 2.63 -3.47 9.34
N MET A 21 2.84 -4.57 10.07
CA MET A 21 3.98 -4.71 10.97
C MET A 21 5.29 -4.69 10.18
N LEU A 22 5.36 -5.44 9.08
CA LEU A 22 6.52 -5.44 8.20
C LEU A 22 6.80 -4.05 7.62
N GLU A 23 5.78 -3.35 7.09
CA GLU A 23 5.91 -1.95 6.64
C GLU A 23 6.49 -1.06 7.73
N LYS A 24 5.92 -1.08 8.94
CA LYS A 24 6.35 -0.24 10.07
C LYS A 24 7.76 -0.56 10.57
N VAL A 25 8.18 -1.82 10.55
CA VAL A 25 9.54 -2.22 10.98
C VAL A 25 10.60 -1.55 10.14
N PHE A 26 10.37 -1.46 8.83
CA PHE A 26 11.29 -0.80 7.92
C PHE A 26 11.31 0.73 8.11
N LEU A 27 10.27 1.32 8.69
CA LEU A 27 10.18 2.76 9.01
C LEU A 27 10.82 3.13 10.35
N THR A 28 10.76 2.24 11.35
CA THR A 28 11.32 2.53 12.69
C THR A 28 12.85 2.59 12.69
N SER A 29 13.43 3.45 13.53
CA SER A 29 14.88 3.68 13.70
C SER A 29 15.69 2.44 14.14
N SER A 30 15.03 1.37 14.56
CA SER A 30 15.62 0.06 14.85
C SER A 30 15.66 -0.88 13.64
N GLY A 31 14.99 -0.52 12.55
CA GLY A 31 15.03 -1.19 11.26
C GLY A 31 16.20 -0.66 10.44
N THR A 32 16.98 -1.55 9.85
CA THR A 32 18.28 -1.28 9.21
C THR A 32 18.22 -0.30 8.00
N TYR A 33 17.05 0.24 7.65
CA TYR A 33 16.82 0.89 6.36
C TYR A 33 16.00 2.20 6.38
N ASN A 34 15.42 2.65 7.52
CA ASN A 34 14.70 3.94 7.67
C ASN A 34 13.75 4.31 6.50
N PHE A 35 13.12 3.32 5.87
CA PHE A 35 12.30 3.47 4.68
C PHE A 35 11.47 2.20 4.47
N ALA A 36 10.15 2.31 4.32
CA ALA A 36 9.28 1.19 3.95
C ALA A 36 9.53 0.75 2.49
N PRO A 37 10.19 -0.40 2.25
CA PRO A 37 10.45 -0.87 0.89
C PRO A 37 9.18 -1.31 0.17
N PHE A 38 8.10 -1.54 0.92
CA PHE A 38 6.75 -1.68 0.40
C PHE A 38 5.75 -1.03 1.36
N ILE A 39 4.59 -0.65 0.83
CA ILE A 39 3.46 -0.09 1.59
C ILE A 39 2.28 -1.03 1.41
N ALA A 40 1.64 -1.43 2.52
CA ALA A 40 0.45 -2.25 2.52
C ALA A 40 -0.75 -1.47 3.07
N ARG A 41 -1.80 -1.31 2.27
CA ARG A 41 -3.03 -0.63 2.69
C ARG A 41 -4.17 -1.65 2.77
N PRO A 42 -4.72 -1.92 3.97
CA PRO A 42 -5.93 -2.71 4.10
C PRO A 42 -7.14 -1.89 3.64
N GLU A 43 -7.97 -2.43 2.76
CA GLU A 43 -9.21 -1.77 2.38
C GLU A 43 -10.34 -2.14 3.36
N ALA A 44 -11.14 -1.15 3.75
CA ALA A 44 -12.33 -1.32 4.59
C ALA A 44 -13.58 -1.22 3.70
N GLY A 45 -14.23 -2.36 3.46
CA GLY A 45 -15.48 -2.43 2.69
C GLY A 45 -15.37 -3.28 1.43
N PHE A 46 -15.46 -4.60 1.58
CA PHE A 46 -15.42 -5.52 0.45
C PHE A 46 -16.83 -5.86 -0.05
N ARG A 47 -17.16 -5.40 -1.25
CA ARG A 47 -18.13 -6.07 -2.12
C ARG A 47 -17.55 -6.09 -3.53
N GLN A 48 -17.12 -7.28 -3.95
CA GLN A 48 -16.46 -7.59 -5.22
C GLN A 48 -17.14 -6.91 -6.42
N ARG A 49 -16.65 -5.74 -6.81
CA ARG A 49 -17.27 -4.92 -7.86
C ARG A 49 -16.26 -4.58 -8.93
N THR A 50 -16.37 -5.26 -10.06
CA THR A 50 -15.49 -5.02 -11.19
C THR A 50 -15.89 -3.76 -11.94
N ARG A 51 -14.96 -2.85 -12.22
CA ARG A 51 -15.24 -1.71 -13.12
C ARG A 51 -15.15 -2.15 -14.57
N ALA A 52 -16.16 -1.81 -15.35
CA ALA A 52 -16.22 -2.09 -16.77
C ALA A 52 -16.75 -0.88 -17.55
N ARG A 53 -16.21 -0.68 -18.75
CA ARG A 53 -16.66 0.32 -19.71
C ARG A 53 -17.43 -0.37 -20.82
N ARG A 54 -18.33 0.39 -21.45
CA ARG A 54 -19.07 -0.06 -22.64
C ARG A 54 -18.17 -0.12 -23.87
N ARG A 55 -18.34 -1.20 -24.65
CA ARG A 55 -17.94 -1.26 -26.06
C ARG A 55 -19.12 -0.99 -27.03
N ASP A 56 -20.35 -1.31 -26.62
CA ASP A 56 -21.59 -1.19 -27.42
C ASP A 56 -22.70 -0.37 -26.72
N GLU A 57 -23.80 -0.10 -27.45
CA GLU A 57 -24.94 0.71 -27.02
C GLU A 57 -25.59 0.27 -25.69
N ALA A 58 -26.04 1.29 -24.95
CA ALA A 58 -26.54 1.20 -23.58
C ALA A 58 -27.64 0.17 -23.32
N ALA A 59 -28.59 0.11 -24.25
CA ALA A 59 -29.83 -0.65 -24.12
C ALA A 59 -29.56 -2.17 -24.19
N HIS A 60 -28.63 -2.59 -25.05
CA HIS A 60 -28.34 -4.02 -25.27
C HIS A 60 -27.59 -4.68 -24.12
N LEU A 61 -26.88 -3.91 -23.29
CA LEU A 61 -26.14 -4.43 -22.15
C LEU A 61 -27.08 -4.71 -20.96
N GLN A 62 -28.06 -3.83 -20.72
CA GLN A 62 -29.09 -4.06 -19.70
C GLN A 62 -30.05 -5.20 -20.09
N GLN A 63 -30.32 -5.37 -21.38
CA GLN A 63 -31.09 -6.51 -21.91
C GLN A 63 -30.30 -7.83 -21.94
N SER A 64 -28.98 -7.79 -21.68
CA SER A 64 -28.14 -9.00 -21.67
C SER A 64 -28.21 -9.75 -20.34
N LYS A 65 -27.66 -10.97 -20.32
CA LYS A 65 -27.49 -11.77 -19.08
C LYS A 65 -26.66 -11.06 -17.99
N LEU A 66 -25.89 -10.01 -18.34
CA LEU A 66 -25.14 -9.21 -17.38
C LEU A 66 -25.95 -8.08 -16.75
N GLY A 67 -27.08 -7.69 -17.35
CA GLY A 67 -27.89 -6.53 -16.91
C GLY A 67 -28.18 -6.49 -15.41
N PRO A 68 -28.71 -7.57 -14.80
CA PRO A 68 -29.01 -7.61 -13.36
C PRO A 68 -27.79 -7.43 -12.44
N TYR A 69 -26.58 -7.67 -12.96
CA TYR A 69 -25.34 -7.61 -12.20
C TYR A 69 -24.57 -6.31 -12.43
N LEU A 70 -25.09 -5.41 -13.25
CA LEU A 70 -24.47 -4.13 -13.60
C LEU A 70 -25.17 -2.98 -12.87
N SER A 71 -24.37 -2.12 -12.24
CA SER A 71 -24.83 -0.86 -11.66
C SER A 71 -24.05 0.28 -12.28
N LEU A 72 -24.73 1.30 -12.77
CA LEU A 72 -24.08 2.49 -13.31
C LEU A 72 -23.28 3.19 -12.20
N VAL A 73 -22.03 3.57 -12.50
CA VAL A 73 -21.16 4.34 -11.61
C VAL A 73 -21.00 5.75 -12.15
N ARG A 74 -20.81 5.88 -13.47
CA ARG A 74 -20.58 7.16 -14.13
C ARG A 74 -21.19 7.15 -15.53
N GLU A 75 -21.89 8.22 -15.87
CA GLU A 75 -22.44 8.45 -17.20
C GLU A 75 -21.36 8.65 -18.27
N ALA A 76 -21.73 8.43 -19.53
CA ALA A 76 -20.84 8.67 -20.65
C ALA A 76 -20.58 10.18 -20.83
N GLN A 77 -19.36 10.55 -21.20
CA GLN A 77 -18.99 11.91 -21.60
C GLN A 77 -18.41 11.88 -23.02
N ALA A 78 -18.37 13.02 -23.72
CA ALA A 78 -18.09 13.10 -25.15
C ALA A 78 -16.87 12.29 -25.66
N ALA A 79 -15.83 12.13 -24.84
CA ALA A 79 -14.64 11.36 -25.17
C ALA A 79 -14.38 10.14 -24.24
N PHE A 80 -15.37 9.74 -23.43
CA PHE A 80 -15.21 8.63 -22.49
C PHE A 80 -16.49 7.81 -22.26
N PRO A 81 -16.45 6.47 -22.41
CA PRO A 81 -17.61 5.61 -22.19
C PRO A 81 -18.09 5.62 -20.73
N ALA A 82 -19.39 5.36 -20.55
CA ALA A 82 -19.97 5.14 -19.23
C ALA A 82 -19.26 4.00 -18.48
N VAL A 83 -19.16 4.15 -17.16
CA VAL A 83 -18.51 3.20 -16.26
C VAL A 83 -19.56 2.46 -15.44
N TYR A 84 -19.45 1.14 -15.42
CA TYR A 84 -20.31 0.23 -14.67
C TYR A 84 -19.54 -0.50 -13.59
N SER A 85 -20.25 -0.78 -12.52
CA SER A 85 -19.90 -1.73 -11.48
C SER A 85 -20.53 -3.08 -11.81
N LEU A 86 -19.72 -4.13 -11.93
CA LEU A 86 -20.17 -5.49 -12.22
C LEU A 86 -20.01 -6.37 -10.97
N GLN A 87 -21.12 -6.97 -10.51
CA GLN A 87 -21.14 -7.94 -9.43
C GLN A 87 -20.78 -9.34 -9.96
N MET A 88 -19.49 -9.54 -10.24
CA MET A 88 -18.98 -10.75 -10.88
C MET A 88 -19.20 -12.02 -10.04
N ALA A 89 -19.18 -11.88 -8.71
CA ALA A 89 -19.44 -12.97 -7.76
C ALA A 89 -20.84 -13.54 -7.93
N ASP A 90 -21.84 -12.66 -8.04
CA ASP A 90 -23.23 -13.08 -8.14
C ASP A 90 -23.52 -13.63 -9.52
N PHE A 91 -22.93 -13.08 -10.58
CA PHE A 91 -22.98 -13.71 -11.89
C PHE A 91 -22.41 -15.13 -11.86
N TRP A 92 -21.20 -15.33 -11.30
CA TRP A 92 -20.58 -16.65 -11.16
C TRP A 92 -21.47 -17.60 -10.34
N ARG A 93 -22.01 -17.14 -9.21
CA ARG A 93 -22.94 -17.92 -8.39
C ARG A 93 -24.18 -18.33 -9.15
N HIS A 94 -24.66 -17.63 -10.17
CA HIS A 94 -25.85 -18.08 -10.90
C HIS A 94 -25.50 -18.86 -12.16
N ALA A 95 -24.36 -18.55 -12.79
CA ALA A 95 -24.00 -19.04 -14.10
C ALA A 95 -23.03 -20.22 -14.09
N ASP A 96 -22.08 -20.31 -13.15
CA ASP A 96 -20.98 -21.31 -13.18
C ASP A 96 -20.58 -21.80 -11.77
N ARG A 97 -21.57 -22.24 -10.96
CA ARG A 97 -21.36 -22.72 -9.57
C ARG A 97 -20.39 -23.90 -9.45
N ASN A 98 -20.29 -24.70 -10.50
CA ASN A 98 -19.48 -25.93 -10.51
C ASN A 98 -17.99 -25.62 -10.68
N ASN A 99 -17.65 -24.40 -11.06
CA ASN A 99 -16.28 -23.93 -11.20
C ASN A 99 -15.87 -23.11 -9.98
N SER A 100 -14.59 -23.12 -9.60
CA SER A 100 -14.11 -22.24 -8.53
C SER A 100 -14.13 -20.78 -9.00
N TYR A 101 -14.47 -19.84 -8.11
CA TYR A 101 -14.50 -18.42 -8.47
C TYR A 101 -13.16 -17.88 -9.00
N PRO A 102 -11.98 -18.28 -8.48
CA PRO A 102 -10.69 -17.91 -9.08
C PRO A 102 -10.53 -18.43 -10.51
N ASN A 103 -10.93 -19.67 -10.79
CA ASN A 103 -10.82 -20.22 -12.13
C ASN A 103 -11.82 -19.56 -13.10
N PHE A 104 -13.04 -19.28 -12.65
CA PHE A 104 -14.01 -18.47 -13.40
C PHE A 104 -13.44 -17.09 -13.76
N LYS A 105 -12.81 -16.38 -12.80
CA LYS A 105 -12.15 -15.09 -13.07
C LYS A 105 -11.08 -15.24 -14.15
N ARG A 106 -10.21 -16.25 -14.05
CA ARG A 106 -9.18 -16.53 -15.06
C ARG A 106 -9.80 -16.68 -16.45
N GLU A 107 -10.85 -17.48 -16.56
CA GLU A 107 -11.56 -17.71 -17.82
C GLU A 107 -12.26 -16.45 -18.36
N VAL A 108 -12.76 -15.60 -17.47
CA VAL A 108 -13.33 -14.30 -17.87
C VAL A 108 -12.24 -13.37 -18.38
N PHE A 109 -11.06 -13.30 -17.76
CA PHE A 109 -10.02 -12.35 -18.17
C PHE A 109 -9.14 -12.83 -19.33
N ASP A 110 -9.01 -14.14 -19.54
CA ASP A 110 -8.29 -14.72 -20.67
C ASP A 110 -9.20 -14.82 -21.90
N LEU A 111 -8.85 -14.11 -22.98
CA LEU A 111 -9.63 -14.09 -24.22
C LEU A 111 -9.77 -15.48 -24.87
N LYS A 112 -8.75 -16.34 -24.77
CA LYS A 112 -8.77 -17.69 -25.33
C LYS A 112 -9.72 -18.58 -24.54
N GLU A 113 -9.63 -18.56 -23.22
CA GLU A 113 -10.53 -19.33 -22.36
C GLU A 113 -11.98 -18.82 -22.43
N ARG A 114 -12.17 -17.49 -22.49
CA ARG A 114 -13.49 -16.88 -22.65
C ARG A 114 -14.18 -17.30 -23.94
N ALA A 115 -13.43 -17.48 -25.03
CA ALA A 115 -13.97 -17.91 -26.31
C ALA A 115 -14.52 -19.35 -26.29
N LYS A 116 -13.96 -20.22 -25.44
CA LYS A 116 -14.36 -21.63 -25.30
C LYS A 116 -15.74 -21.80 -24.65
N LYS A 117 -16.16 -20.85 -23.80
CA LYS A 117 -17.43 -20.92 -23.08
C LYS A 117 -18.45 -19.90 -23.64
N PRO A 118 -19.52 -20.35 -24.33
CA PRO A 118 -20.53 -19.45 -24.91
C PRO A 118 -21.13 -18.45 -23.92
N MET A 119 -21.31 -18.86 -22.66
CA MET A 119 -21.86 -18.00 -21.61
C MET A 119 -20.94 -16.85 -21.21
N LEU A 120 -19.62 -16.97 -21.41
CA LEU A 120 -18.65 -15.93 -21.09
C LEU A 120 -18.47 -14.92 -22.23
N LYS A 121 -18.99 -15.21 -23.44
CA LYS A 121 -18.93 -14.28 -24.58
C LYS A 121 -19.62 -12.96 -24.30
N VAL A 122 -20.58 -12.92 -23.36
CA VAL A 122 -21.24 -11.69 -22.92
C VAL A 122 -20.24 -10.66 -22.34
N PHE A 123 -19.12 -11.11 -21.76
CA PHE A 123 -18.04 -10.24 -21.27
C PHE A 123 -17.21 -9.59 -22.40
N ASN A 124 -17.34 -10.03 -23.67
CA ASN A 124 -16.67 -9.37 -24.80
C ASN A 124 -17.22 -7.97 -25.10
N ARG A 125 -18.41 -7.66 -24.59
CA ARG A 125 -19.05 -6.35 -24.70
C ARG A 125 -18.51 -5.34 -23.67
N LEU A 126 -17.64 -5.80 -22.76
CA LEU A 126 -17.08 -5.02 -21.68
C LEU A 126 -15.58 -4.82 -21.86
N ASP A 127 -15.16 -3.57 -21.70
CA ASP A 127 -13.77 -3.20 -21.51
C ASP A 127 -13.52 -3.04 -20.01
N PHE A 128 -12.83 -4.01 -19.41
CA PHE A 128 -12.50 -3.93 -17.99
C PHE A 128 -11.63 -2.72 -17.70
N ALA A 129 -11.90 -2.05 -16.58
CA ALA A 129 -11.16 -0.87 -16.16
C ALA A 129 -10.56 -1.07 -14.77
N THR A 130 -9.40 -0.45 -14.56
CA THR A 130 -8.83 -0.22 -13.23
C THR A 130 -9.04 1.24 -12.87
N GLN A 131 -9.38 1.49 -11.61
CA GLN A 131 -9.62 2.80 -11.06
C GLN A 131 -8.45 3.19 -10.14
N ILE A 132 -8.00 4.44 -10.20
CA ILE A 132 -7.07 5.02 -9.23
C ILE A 132 -7.83 6.14 -8.54
N ASP A 133 -8.03 6.01 -7.24
CA ASP A 133 -8.59 7.05 -6.39
C ASP A 133 -7.45 7.82 -5.76
N VAL A 134 -7.45 9.14 -5.93
CA VAL A 134 -6.50 10.06 -5.31
C VAL A 134 -7.30 10.96 -4.36
N THR A 135 -6.90 10.98 -3.10
CA THR A 135 -7.53 11.74 -2.02
C THR A 135 -6.55 12.72 -1.37
N TRP A 136 -7.04 13.85 -0.89
CA TRP A 136 -6.22 14.89 -0.25
C TRP A 136 -6.89 15.44 1.02
N SER A 137 -6.10 16.03 1.92
CA SER A 137 -6.57 16.66 3.16
C SER A 137 -7.16 18.06 2.94
N ASP A 138 -7.99 18.51 3.90
CA ASP A 138 -8.41 19.91 3.93
C ASP A 138 -7.25 20.77 4.39
N PHE A 139 -6.74 21.59 3.47
CA PHE A 139 -6.58 23.04 3.67
C PHE A 139 -6.14 23.74 2.38
N ASP A 140 -5.57 23.01 1.39
CA ASP A 140 -5.14 23.59 0.10
C ASP A 140 -5.44 22.75 -1.16
N GLY A 141 -6.12 21.62 -1.01
CA GLY A 141 -6.65 20.86 -2.12
C GLY A 141 -5.61 20.20 -3.05
N LEU A 142 -6.11 19.69 -4.18
CA LEU A 142 -5.30 19.15 -5.29
C LEU A 142 -4.29 20.20 -5.85
N THR A 143 -4.58 21.50 -5.67
CA THR A 143 -3.72 22.61 -6.08
C THR A 143 -2.44 22.70 -5.25
N ALA A 144 -2.50 22.47 -3.92
CA ALA A 144 -1.29 22.36 -3.11
C ALA A 144 -0.42 21.20 -3.57
N ALA A 145 -1.01 20.03 -3.82
CA ALA A 145 -0.25 18.88 -4.30
C ALA A 145 0.51 19.17 -5.60
N LYS A 146 -0.11 19.92 -6.51
CA LYS A 146 0.56 20.41 -7.72
C LYS A 146 1.73 21.36 -7.39
N ARG A 147 1.53 22.34 -6.51
CA ARG A 147 2.58 23.29 -6.09
C ARG A 147 3.78 22.60 -5.43
N VAL A 148 3.53 21.66 -4.52
CA VAL A 148 4.59 20.86 -3.87
C VAL A 148 5.34 20.05 -4.92
N SER A 149 4.62 19.40 -5.85
CA SER A 149 5.22 18.67 -6.96
C SER A 149 6.11 19.56 -7.82
N ASP A 150 5.66 20.76 -8.18
CA ASP A 150 6.40 21.70 -9.02
C ASP A 150 7.70 22.18 -8.33
N ARG A 151 7.63 22.48 -7.01
CA ARG A 151 8.81 22.81 -6.19
C ARG A 151 9.83 21.68 -6.19
N VAL A 152 9.39 20.47 -5.85
CA VAL A 152 10.26 19.29 -5.81
C VAL A 152 10.87 19.01 -7.18
N GLN A 153 10.08 19.10 -8.26
CA GLN A 153 10.58 18.93 -9.62
C GLN A 153 11.65 19.96 -9.99
N THR A 154 11.54 21.19 -9.48
CA THR A 154 12.56 22.24 -9.69
C THR A 154 13.88 21.83 -9.07
N VAL A 155 13.87 21.46 -7.78
CA VAL A 155 15.07 20.98 -7.06
C VAL A 155 15.66 19.75 -7.74
N LEU A 156 14.82 18.77 -8.09
CA LEU A 156 15.27 17.56 -8.79
C LEU A 156 15.94 17.89 -10.13
N ARG A 157 15.36 18.81 -10.92
CA ARG A 157 15.92 19.20 -12.22
C ARG A 157 17.27 19.88 -12.06
N GLU A 158 17.41 20.78 -11.09
CA GLU A 158 18.66 21.47 -10.79
C GLU A 158 19.77 20.48 -10.41
N VAL A 159 19.49 19.59 -9.44
CA VAL A 159 20.47 18.58 -9.01
C VAL A 159 20.80 17.62 -10.15
N LEU A 160 19.81 17.11 -10.88
CA LEU A 160 20.09 16.21 -12.00
C LEU A 160 20.88 16.89 -13.11
N SER A 161 20.64 18.17 -13.39
CA SER A 161 21.43 18.95 -14.33
C SER A 161 22.89 19.04 -13.89
N GLU A 162 23.15 19.44 -12.64
CA GLU A 162 24.49 19.51 -12.06
C GLU A 162 25.25 18.19 -12.29
N TYR A 163 24.61 17.06 -11.97
CA TYR A 163 25.24 15.74 -12.04
C TYR A 163 25.27 15.13 -13.45
N ALA A 164 24.39 15.54 -14.38
CA ALA A 164 24.40 15.07 -15.77
C ALA A 164 25.56 15.66 -16.58
N TYR A 165 25.97 16.89 -16.26
CA TYR A 165 27.08 17.59 -16.92
C TYR A 165 28.39 17.48 -16.15
N SER A 166 28.35 17.16 -14.86
CA SER A 166 29.55 16.80 -14.11
C SER A 166 29.98 15.36 -14.40
N ALA A 167 31.27 15.06 -14.22
CA ALA A 167 31.76 13.68 -14.17
C ALA A 167 31.50 13.01 -12.79
N LYS A 168 30.76 13.67 -11.90
CA LYS A 168 30.51 13.22 -10.52
C LYS A 168 29.31 12.28 -10.45
N GLN A 169 29.26 11.47 -9.40
CA GLN A 169 28.17 10.55 -9.14
C GLN A 169 27.18 11.15 -8.16
N LEU A 170 25.90 11.03 -8.46
CA LEU A 170 24.83 11.47 -7.57
C LEU A 170 24.61 10.40 -6.51
N ARG A 171 24.61 10.79 -5.24
CA ARG A 171 24.21 9.92 -4.13
C ARG A 171 22.79 10.23 -3.66
N ALA A 172 22.08 9.20 -3.20
CA ALA A 172 20.72 9.36 -2.68
C ALA A 172 20.63 10.34 -1.50
N ASP A 173 21.60 10.29 -0.59
CA ASP A 173 21.66 11.17 0.58
C ASP A 173 21.91 12.63 0.20
N VAL A 174 22.78 12.88 -0.79
CA VAL A 174 23.00 14.24 -1.32
C VAL A 174 21.71 14.81 -1.91
N LEU A 175 20.97 14.01 -2.68
CA LEU A 175 19.68 14.43 -3.22
C LEU A 175 18.65 14.67 -2.11
N ALA A 176 18.63 13.83 -1.08
CA ALA A 176 17.73 13.97 0.06
C ALA A 176 18.04 15.23 0.88
N THR A 177 19.30 15.54 1.15
CA THR A 177 19.70 16.78 1.82
C THR A 177 19.27 18.00 1.03
N ARG A 178 19.50 18.01 -0.30
CA ARG A 178 19.05 19.12 -1.16
C ARG A 178 17.54 19.32 -1.12
N LEU A 179 16.77 18.23 -1.13
CA LEU A 179 15.31 18.28 -1.03
C LEU A 179 14.85 18.79 0.35
N PHE A 180 15.46 18.29 1.42
CA PHE A 180 15.16 18.74 2.79
C PHE A 180 15.46 20.23 2.99
N ASP A 181 16.57 20.72 2.45
CA ASP A 181 16.98 22.11 2.61
C ASP A 181 16.11 23.10 1.78
N GLN A 182 15.56 22.66 0.65
CA GLN A 182 14.89 23.55 -0.32
C GLN A 182 13.37 23.36 -0.44
N VAL A 183 12.81 22.29 0.14
CA VAL A 183 11.36 22.00 0.09
C VAL A 183 10.80 22.04 1.52
N PRO A 184 10.13 23.14 1.93
CA PRO A 184 9.63 23.32 3.29
C PRO A 184 8.63 22.26 3.75
N GLU A 185 7.93 21.62 2.80
CA GLU A 185 6.96 20.56 3.09
C GLU A 185 7.61 19.24 3.51
N ILE A 186 8.93 19.09 3.34
CA ILE A 186 9.68 17.91 3.78
C ILE A 186 10.20 18.15 5.19
N ASP A 187 9.51 17.56 6.17
CA ASP A 187 9.74 17.80 7.61
C ASP A 187 11.01 17.17 8.19
N SER A 188 11.62 16.23 7.47
CA SER A 188 12.73 15.43 7.98
C SER A 188 13.57 14.84 6.86
N LEU A 189 14.85 14.56 7.15
CA LEU A 189 15.73 13.86 6.22
C LEU A 189 15.21 12.45 5.88
N ILE A 190 14.46 11.83 6.79
CA ILE A 190 13.81 10.52 6.57
C ILE A 190 12.69 10.65 5.52
N ALA A 191 11.84 11.67 5.63
CA ALA A 191 10.85 11.99 4.60
C ALA A 191 11.54 12.28 3.26
N ALA A 192 12.62 13.07 3.26
CA ALA A 192 13.39 13.35 2.05
C ALA A 192 13.94 12.09 1.38
N MET A 193 14.49 11.15 2.15
CA MET A 193 14.95 9.85 1.64
C MET A 193 13.81 9.01 1.04
N THR A 194 12.60 9.11 1.62
CA THR A 194 11.40 8.44 1.11
C THR A 194 10.97 9.00 -0.25
N VAL A 195 11.06 10.33 -0.40
CA VAL A 195 10.83 11.03 -1.67
C VAL A 195 11.85 10.62 -2.72
N VAL A 196 13.15 10.59 -2.37
CA VAL A 196 14.22 10.13 -3.26
C VAL A 196 13.99 8.70 -3.73
N ALA A 197 13.66 7.77 -2.81
CA ALA A 197 13.40 6.38 -3.18
C ALA A 197 12.20 6.25 -4.13
N SER A 198 11.12 7.01 -3.89
CA SER A 198 9.94 7.02 -4.76
C SER A 198 10.27 7.64 -6.13
N PHE A 199 11.11 8.65 -6.17
CA PHE A 199 11.61 9.26 -7.42
C PHE A 199 12.49 8.29 -8.23
N VAL A 200 13.38 7.54 -7.57
CA VAL A 200 14.18 6.49 -8.23
C VAL A 200 13.26 5.40 -8.80
N SER A 201 12.23 4.98 -8.05
CA SER A 201 11.24 4.03 -8.56
C SER A 201 10.49 4.56 -9.78
N LEU A 202 10.15 5.85 -9.81
CA LEU A 202 9.56 6.50 -10.98
C LEU A 202 10.51 6.49 -12.18
N CYS A 203 11.81 6.78 -11.97
CA CYS A 203 12.84 6.68 -13.00
C CYS A 203 12.95 5.26 -13.57
N ASP A 204 12.93 4.24 -12.70
CA ASP A 204 13.04 2.84 -13.11
C ASP A 204 11.83 2.38 -13.93
N VAL A 205 10.61 2.74 -13.50
CA VAL A 205 9.38 2.44 -14.25
C VAL A 205 9.36 3.19 -15.59
N TYR A 206 9.79 4.44 -15.62
CA TYR A 206 9.93 5.20 -16.86
C TYR A 206 10.93 4.54 -17.81
N ALA A 207 12.10 4.14 -17.32
CA ALA A 207 13.14 3.51 -18.13
C ALA A 207 12.68 2.16 -18.70
N LYS A 208 11.94 1.37 -17.93
CA LYS A 208 11.34 0.09 -18.36
C LYS A 208 10.47 0.27 -19.62
N HIS A 209 9.68 1.33 -19.68
CA HIS A 209 8.69 1.53 -20.75
C HIS A 209 9.18 2.39 -21.91
N SER A 210 10.05 3.37 -21.64
CA SER A 210 10.58 4.29 -22.66
C SER A 210 11.90 3.81 -23.28
N LYS A 211 12.56 2.83 -22.66
CA LYS A 211 13.96 2.44 -22.94
C LYS A 211 14.98 3.59 -22.77
N ASN A 212 14.57 4.70 -22.14
CA ASN A 212 15.41 5.85 -21.84
C ASN A 212 15.74 5.86 -20.33
N ALA A 213 16.93 5.39 -19.98
CA ALA A 213 17.40 5.43 -18.61
C ALA A 213 17.70 6.87 -18.17
N ILE A 214 17.26 7.23 -16.96
CA ILE A 214 17.51 8.55 -16.33
C ILE A 214 18.64 8.43 -15.32
N LEU A 215 18.59 7.38 -14.50
CA LEU A 215 19.57 7.05 -13.48
C LEU A 215 20.13 5.65 -13.76
N LEU A 216 21.45 5.52 -13.78
CA LEU A 216 22.14 4.24 -13.91
C LEU A 216 22.81 3.88 -12.59
N ARG A 217 22.42 2.74 -12.00
CA ARG A 217 23.00 2.22 -10.75
C ARG A 217 24.37 1.58 -11.03
N ARG A 218 25.38 1.92 -10.23
CA ARG A 218 26.73 1.33 -10.35
C ARG A 218 26.90 0.24 -9.28
N SER A 219 26.84 -1.02 -9.69
CA SER A 219 27.07 -2.23 -8.85
C SER A 219 25.93 -2.65 -7.91
N LYS A 220 25.89 -3.97 -7.60
CA LYS A 220 25.07 -4.58 -6.53
C LYS A 220 25.47 -4.12 -5.13
N THR A 221 26.62 -3.46 -4.96
CA THR A 221 27.20 -3.05 -3.66
C THR A 221 26.98 -1.59 -3.26
N HIS A 222 26.73 -0.68 -4.22
CA HIS A 222 26.53 0.76 -3.96
C HIS A 222 25.18 1.23 -4.50
N ALA A 223 24.09 0.67 -3.98
CA ALA A 223 22.73 0.88 -4.49
C ALA A 223 22.19 2.31 -4.36
N ASP A 224 22.90 3.18 -3.62
CA ASP A 224 22.53 4.58 -3.42
C ASP A 224 23.36 5.55 -4.29
N GLN A 225 24.18 5.04 -5.23
CA GLN A 225 24.96 5.85 -6.17
C GLN A 225 24.47 5.69 -7.61
N PHE A 226 24.25 6.84 -8.26
CA PHE A 226 23.67 6.94 -9.59
C PHE A 226 24.55 7.77 -10.51
N ARG A 227 24.70 7.30 -11.74
CA ARG A 227 25.10 8.16 -12.86
C ARG A 227 23.83 8.75 -13.48
N VAL A 228 23.75 10.07 -13.54
CA VAL A 228 22.66 10.78 -14.23
C VAL A 228 22.94 10.79 -15.74
N VAL A 229 21.95 10.41 -16.54
CA VAL A 229 22.03 10.42 -17.99
C VAL A 229 21.55 11.77 -18.53
N ARG A 230 22.18 12.27 -19.60
CA ARG A 230 21.85 13.59 -20.20
C ARG A 230 20.41 13.72 -20.69
N THR A 231 19.73 12.61 -20.96
CA THR A 231 18.31 12.55 -21.36
C THR A 231 17.34 12.70 -20.19
N PHE A 232 17.82 13.12 -19.01
CA PHE A 232 16.99 13.27 -17.81
C PHE A 232 15.78 14.21 -17.99
N SER A 233 15.89 15.20 -18.89
CA SER A 233 14.81 16.12 -19.23
C SER A 233 13.53 15.41 -19.70
N ASN A 234 13.67 14.29 -20.40
CA ASN A 234 12.55 13.53 -20.95
C ASN A 234 11.62 12.98 -19.85
N LEU A 235 12.16 12.71 -18.65
CA LEU A 235 11.35 12.33 -17.50
C LEU A 235 10.42 13.46 -17.08
N PHE A 236 10.90 14.70 -17.10
CA PHE A 236 10.09 15.84 -16.68
C PHE A 236 9.02 16.21 -17.71
N ASP A 237 9.27 16.00 -19.00
CA ASP A 237 8.21 16.07 -20.02
C ASP A 237 7.14 15.03 -19.75
N GLN A 238 7.54 13.81 -19.38
CA GLN A 238 6.61 12.76 -19.02
C GLN A 238 5.84 13.07 -17.72
N ILE A 239 6.49 13.67 -16.71
CA ILE A 239 5.82 14.13 -15.49
C ILE A 239 4.79 15.21 -15.82
N ARG A 240 5.10 16.14 -16.73
CA ARG A 240 4.15 17.16 -17.20
C ARG A 240 2.90 16.54 -17.83
N GLU A 241 3.04 15.50 -18.64
CA GLU A 241 1.89 14.75 -19.18
C GLU A 241 1.06 14.05 -18.09
N LEU A 242 1.72 13.49 -17.06
CA LEU A 242 1.03 12.87 -15.92
C LEU A 242 0.32 13.93 -15.06
N ASN A 243 0.94 15.09 -14.90
CA ASN A 243 0.34 16.28 -14.28
C ASN A 243 -0.96 16.67 -14.99
N HIS A 244 -0.92 16.81 -16.32
CA HIS A 244 -2.11 17.11 -17.13
C HIS A 244 -3.21 16.04 -16.98
N GLN A 245 -2.84 14.77 -16.83
CA GLN A 245 -3.81 13.69 -16.62
C GLN A 245 -4.49 13.73 -15.25
N LEU A 246 -3.75 14.09 -14.20
CA LEU A 246 -4.23 14.07 -12.81
C LEU A 246 -4.94 15.38 -12.41
N PHE A 247 -4.33 16.51 -12.74
CA PHE A 247 -4.74 17.83 -12.25
C PHE A 247 -5.77 18.50 -13.15
N ASP A 248 -5.64 18.34 -14.47
CA ASP A 248 -6.48 19.07 -15.43
C ASP A 248 -7.71 18.26 -15.85
N PRO A 249 -8.80 18.88 -16.32
CA PRO A 249 -10.00 18.16 -16.73
C PRO A 249 -9.69 17.17 -17.86
N GLN A 250 -10.00 15.89 -17.64
CA GLN A 250 -9.77 14.82 -18.61
C GLN A 250 -11.03 13.97 -18.77
N PRO A 251 -11.26 13.39 -19.96
CA PRO A 251 -12.45 12.58 -20.21
C PRO A 251 -12.46 11.30 -19.36
N ASN A 252 -11.30 10.75 -19.00
CA ASN A 252 -11.18 9.57 -18.12
C ASN A 252 -11.08 9.88 -16.62
N ARG A 253 -11.37 11.12 -16.22
CA ARG A 253 -11.27 11.62 -14.85
C ARG A 253 -12.64 12.02 -14.32
N GLU A 254 -12.82 11.85 -13.01
CA GLU A 254 -13.96 12.33 -12.25
C GLU A 254 -13.46 13.02 -10.98
N ILE A 255 -14.06 14.15 -10.61
CA ILE A 255 -13.72 14.88 -9.39
C ILE A 255 -14.96 14.95 -8.49
N SER A 256 -14.81 14.48 -7.26
CA SER A 256 -15.79 14.66 -6.19
C SER A 256 -15.21 15.62 -5.17
N LEU A 257 -15.68 16.87 -5.21
CA LEU A 257 -15.21 17.92 -4.31
C LEU A 257 -15.62 17.64 -2.86
N GLY A 258 -16.82 17.09 -2.63
CA GLY A 258 -17.27 16.72 -1.29
C GLY A 258 -16.47 15.57 -0.66
N GLU A 259 -16.07 14.58 -1.46
CA GLU A 259 -15.22 13.47 -1.00
C GLU A 259 -13.71 13.77 -1.09
N LYS A 260 -13.34 14.96 -1.58
CA LYS A 260 -11.96 15.35 -1.88
C LYS A 260 -11.20 14.26 -2.62
N ARG A 261 -11.81 13.80 -3.70
CA ARG A 261 -11.34 12.65 -4.47
C ARG A 261 -11.29 12.98 -5.95
N VAL A 262 -10.18 12.63 -6.58
CA VAL A 262 -10.05 12.51 -8.02
C VAL A 262 -9.98 11.03 -8.35
N THR A 263 -10.86 10.60 -9.24
CA THR A 263 -10.94 9.23 -9.72
C THR A 263 -10.45 9.17 -11.16
N LEU A 264 -9.38 8.44 -11.41
CA LEU A 264 -8.87 8.16 -12.75
C LEU A 264 -9.24 6.75 -13.17
N TYR A 265 -9.77 6.62 -14.37
CA TYR A 265 -10.10 5.33 -14.94
C TYR A 265 -9.08 4.98 -16.02
N TYR A 266 -8.50 3.78 -15.93
CA TYR A 266 -7.62 3.17 -16.94
C TYR A 266 -8.28 1.93 -17.55
N GLN A 267 -8.24 1.80 -18.88
CA GLN A 267 -8.67 0.57 -19.54
C GLN A 267 -7.61 -0.50 -19.27
N ARG A 268 -8.04 -1.69 -18.82
CA ARG A 268 -7.17 -2.85 -18.79
C ARG A 268 -6.92 -3.28 -20.22
N SER A 269 -5.72 -3.03 -20.70
CA SER A 269 -5.22 -3.69 -21.90
C SER A 269 -4.21 -4.73 -21.47
N PHE A 270 -4.33 -5.93 -22.03
CA PHE A 270 -3.28 -6.95 -21.97
C PHE A 270 -2.18 -6.70 -23.02
N SER A 271 -2.18 -5.52 -23.67
CA SER A 271 -1.10 -5.06 -24.54
C SER A 271 -0.12 -4.16 -23.78
N ASP A 272 1.18 -4.35 -24.04
CA ASP A 272 2.29 -3.70 -23.32
C ASP A 272 2.18 -2.17 -23.19
N THR A 273 1.70 -1.47 -24.23
CA THR A 273 1.72 0.01 -24.30
C THR A 273 0.71 0.71 -23.38
N LYS A 274 -0.47 0.13 -23.12
CA LYS A 274 -1.47 0.72 -22.22
C LYS A 274 -1.19 0.33 -20.76
N ALA A 275 -0.60 -0.84 -20.52
CA ALA A 275 -0.08 -1.23 -19.21
C ALA A 275 1.03 -0.26 -18.75
N ALA A 276 1.89 0.18 -19.67
CA ALA A 276 2.93 1.17 -19.41
C ALA A 276 2.40 2.48 -18.82
N ARG A 277 1.34 3.06 -19.39
CA ARG A 277 0.76 4.32 -18.90
C ARG A 277 0.16 4.18 -17.50
N PHE A 278 -0.47 3.04 -17.22
CA PHE A 278 -1.03 2.76 -15.90
C PHE A 278 0.09 2.59 -14.85
N GLU A 279 1.10 1.77 -15.13
CA GLU A 279 2.24 1.58 -14.22
C GLU A 279 2.97 2.90 -13.95
N LEU A 280 3.13 3.73 -14.97
CA LEU A 280 3.79 5.02 -14.84
C LEU A 280 2.98 6.02 -14.03
N MET A 281 1.66 6.11 -14.25
CA MET A 281 0.78 6.89 -13.39
C MET A 281 0.83 6.39 -11.94
N LEU A 282 0.85 5.08 -11.73
CA LEU A 282 0.94 4.47 -10.40
C LEU A 282 2.23 4.87 -9.67
N ALA A 283 3.37 4.81 -10.36
CA ALA A 283 4.65 5.25 -9.83
C ALA A 283 4.63 6.76 -9.52
N TYR A 284 3.97 7.55 -10.37
CA TYR A 284 3.87 9.00 -10.21
C TYR A 284 2.98 9.41 -9.03
N VAL A 285 1.79 8.83 -8.87
CA VAL A 285 0.96 9.07 -7.66
C VAL A 285 1.64 8.52 -6.40
N GLY A 286 2.44 7.45 -6.53
CA GLY A 286 3.32 6.95 -5.47
C GLY A 286 4.42 7.92 -5.04
N PHE A 287 4.97 8.66 -6.01
CA PHE A 287 5.89 9.76 -5.77
C PHE A 287 5.18 10.95 -5.09
N LEU A 288 4.00 11.35 -5.56
CA LEU A 288 3.21 12.41 -4.92
C LEU A 288 2.75 12.05 -3.49
N GLU A 289 2.41 10.78 -3.24
CA GLU A 289 2.08 10.29 -1.90
C GLU A 289 3.28 10.37 -0.95
N SER A 290 4.49 10.11 -1.45
CA SER A 290 5.71 10.24 -0.64
C SER A 290 6.02 11.67 -0.19
N LEU A 291 5.43 12.67 -0.86
CA LEU A 291 5.48 14.08 -0.47
C LEU A 291 4.47 14.43 0.64
N GLY A 292 3.63 13.49 1.06
CA GLY A 292 2.54 13.75 2.01
C GLY A 292 1.39 14.57 1.45
N ALA A 293 1.42 14.93 0.17
CA ALA A 293 0.44 15.83 -0.44
C ALA A 293 -0.87 15.15 -0.87
N ILE A 294 -0.81 13.84 -1.16
CA ILE A 294 -1.97 13.03 -1.52
C ILE A 294 -1.88 11.66 -0.88
N THR A 295 -3.00 10.96 -0.88
CA THR A 295 -3.09 9.51 -0.66
C THR A 295 -3.76 8.90 -1.89
N PHE A 296 -3.45 7.65 -2.23
CA PHE A 296 -4.14 7.01 -3.33
C PHE A 296 -4.38 5.52 -3.11
N ALA A 297 -5.38 5.00 -3.81
CA ALA A 297 -5.74 3.59 -3.81
C ALA A 297 -6.06 3.14 -5.24
N THR A 298 -5.73 1.89 -5.56
CA THR A 298 -6.10 1.30 -6.86
C THR A 298 -7.25 0.33 -6.67
N LYS A 299 -8.40 0.63 -7.28
CA LYS A 299 -9.56 -0.27 -7.33
C LYS A 299 -9.50 -1.08 -8.61
N SER A 300 -9.01 -2.30 -8.47
CA SER A 300 -8.95 -3.30 -9.52
C SER A 300 -10.27 -4.08 -9.60
N GLY A 301 -10.61 -4.62 -10.77
CA GLY A 301 -11.79 -5.45 -10.98
C GLY A 301 -11.96 -6.67 -10.07
N GLY A 302 -10.95 -7.02 -9.28
CA GLY A 302 -11.13 -7.68 -8.00
C GLY A 302 -10.45 -6.81 -6.96
N ASP A 303 -11.22 -6.34 -5.99
CA ASP A 303 -10.69 -5.60 -4.84
C ASP A 303 -9.64 -6.49 -4.19
N ALA A 304 -8.38 -6.06 -4.20
CA ALA A 304 -7.34 -6.77 -3.47
C ALA A 304 -7.66 -6.57 -1.98
N GLN A 305 -7.74 -7.64 -1.21
CA GLN A 305 -7.97 -7.53 0.25
C GLN A 305 -6.92 -6.64 0.94
N ILE A 306 -5.75 -6.54 0.30
CA ILE A 306 -4.62 -5.72 0.70
C ILE A 306 -3.94 -5.19 -0.57
N TYR A 307 -3.88 -3.87 -0.73
CA TYR A 307 -3.06 -3.24 -1.75
C TYR A 307 -1.61 -3.21 -1.27
N VAL A 308 -0.68 -3.76 -2.06
CA VAL A 308 0.76 -3.73 -1.75
C VAL A 308 1.50 -3.00 -2.86
N ARG A 309 2.12 -1.87 -2.53
CA ARG A 309 3.04 -1.14 -3.40
C ARG A 309 4.47 -1.49 -3.03
N MET A 310 5.25 -2.00 -3.99
CA MET A 310 6.70 -2.17 -3.80
C MET A 310 7.43 -0.91 -4.26
N ASN A 311 8.15 -0.26 -3.35
CA ASN A 311 8.92 0.95 -3.63
C ASN A 311 10.40 0.66 -3.89
N ASN A 312 10.97 -0.36 -3.22
CA ASN A 312 12.39 -0.68 -3.34
C ASN A 312 12.62 -2.18 -3.14
N THR A 313 12.63 -2.93 -4.24
CA THR A 313 12.88 -4.38 -4.25
C THR A 313 14.27 -4.73 -3.75
N TYR A 314 15.27 -3.92 -4.05
CA TYR A 314 16.65 -4.15 -3.64
C TYR A 314 16.82 -4.17 -2.11
N ARG A 315 16.20 -3.23 -1.39
CA ARG A 315 16.28 -3.21 0.09
C ARG A 315 15.58 -4.42 0.71
N MET A 316 14.51 -4.93 0.09
CA MET A 316 13.89 -6.18 0.52
C MET A 316 14.85 -7.37 0.31
N GLU A 317 15.50 -7.45 -0.85
CA GLU A 317 16.48 -8.50 -1.11
C GLU A 317 17.66 -8.46 -0.13
N GLN A 318 18.13 -7.26 0.24
CA GLN A 318 19.20 -7.12 1.23
C GLN A 318 18.75 -7.56 2.63
N ALA A 319 17.52 -7.22 3.03
CA ALA A 319 16.97 -7.67 4.30
C ALA A 319 16.84 -9.21 4.35
N ILE A 320 16.43 -9.84 3.24
CA ILE A 320 16.34 -11.31 3.13
C ILE A 320 17.73 -11.97 3.19
N LYS A 321 18.74 -11.35 2.58
CA LYS A 321 20.12 -11.87 2.56
C LYS A 321 20.88 -11.62 3.87
N ASN A 322 20.35 -10.79 4.77
CA ASN A 322 20.97 -10.51 6.05
C ASN A 322 20.51 -11.54 7.11
N PRO A 323 21.37 -12.50 7.51
CA PRO A 323 21.01 -13.51 8.51
C PRO A 323 20.76 -12.92 9.90
N SER A 324 21.20 -11.69 10.16
CA SER A 324 21.00 -10.99 11.43
C SER A 324 19.73 -10.14 11.48
N TYR A 325 18.94 -10.09 10.40
CA TYR A 325 17.69 -9.33 10.40
C TYR A 325 16.68 -9.92 11.38
N GLN A 326 16.17 -9.10 12.29
CA GLN A 326 15.05 -9.44 13.17
C GLN A 326 13.99 -8.35 13.10
N ASN A 327 12.73 -8.76 13.10
CA ASN A 327 11.61 -7.85 13.14
C ASN A 327 11.47 -7.26 14.56
N GLY A 328 12.05 -6.07 14.78
CA GLY A 328 12.07 -5.42 16.10
C GLY A 328 10.69 -5.13 16.68
N ILE A 329 9.68 -4.87 15.84
CA ILE A 329 8.29 -4.70 16.29
C ILE A 329 7.74 -6.02 16.80
N LEU A 330 7.94 -7.12 16.07
CA LEU A 330 7.52 -8.46 16.49
C LEU A 330 8.23 -8.86 17.78
N THR A 331 9.54 -8.60 17.90
CA THR A 331 10.31 -8.85 19.12
C THR A 331 9.75 -8.06 20.29
N LYS A 332 9.41 -6.78 20.10
CA LYS A 332 8.78 -5.94 21.12
C LYS A 332 7.41 -6.48 21.52
N VAL A 333 6.52 -6.74 20.56
CA VAL A 333 5.17 -7.28 20.80
C VAL A 333 5.25 -8.61 21.56
N THR A 334 6.17 -9.49 21.16
CA THR A 334 6.38 -10.78 21.83
C THR A 334 6.88 -10.59 23.27
N ARG A 335 7.84 -9.69 23.48
CA ARG A 335 8.35 -9.37 24.82
C ARG A 335 7.26 -8.79 25.72
N ASP A 336 6.49 -7.84 25.20
CA ASP A 336 5.43 -7.15 25.94
C ASP A 336 4.28 -8.14 26.24
N TYR A 337 3.97 -9.07 25.31
CA TYR A 337 3.04 -10.18 25.55
C TYR A 337 3.49 -11.06 26.73
N TRP A 338 4.73 -11.55 26.73
CA TRP A 338 5.22 -12.39 27.82
C TRP A 338 5.30 -11.66 29.15
N GLN A 339 5.59 -10.36 29.13
CA GLN A 339 5.52 -9.52 30.32
C GLN A 339 4.11 -9.43 30.88
N ASN A 340 3.10 -9.28 30.02
CA ASN A 340 1.70 -9.27 30.44
C ASN A 340 1.27 -10.63 31.01
N VAL A 341 1.67 -11.74 30.38
CA VAL A 341 1.40 -13.09 30.90
C VAL A 341 2.02 -13.27 32.28
N ALA A 342 3.30 -12.94 32.44
CA ALA A 342 4.00 -13.02 33.73
C ALA A 342 3.36 -12.12 34.79
N MET A 343 2.87 -10.93 34.41
CA MET A 343 2.17 -10.03 35.32
C MET A 343 0.81 -10.60 35.75
N LEU A 344 0.04 -11.18 34.82
CA LEU A 344 -1.22 -11.85 35.15
C LEU A 344 -0.98 -13.03 36.09
N GLU A 345 0.03 -13.85 35.81
CA GLU A 345 0.41 -14.95 36.69
C GLU A 345 0.79 -14.44 38.09
N TYR A 346 1.62 -13.39 38.17
CA TYR A 346 2.01 -12.76 39.44
C TYR A 346 0.81 -12.23 40.24
N LEU A 347 -0.16 -11.60 39.58
CA LEU A 347 -1.37 -11.07 40.23
C LEU A 347 -2.27 -12.19 40.75
N PHE A 348 -2.56 -13.20 39.91
CA PHE A 348 -3.54 -14.24 40.23
C PHE A 348 -2.98 -15.41 41.05
N THR A 349 -1.66 -15.56 41.15
CA THR A 349 -1.03 -16.54 42.05
C THR A 349 -0.74 -15.98 43.43
N HIS A 350 -0.89 -14.66 43.63
CA HIS A 350 -0.70 -14.04 44.94
C HIS A 350 -1.76 -14.52 45.93
N LYS A 351 -1.32 -14.85 47.15
CA LYS A 351 -2.18 -15.26 48.25
C LYS A 351 -2.24 -14.13 49.27
N GLY A 352 -3.42 -13.53 49.43
CA GLY A 352 -3.66 -12.53 50.46
C GLY A 352 -3.46 -13.09 51.87
N GLN A 353 -3.12 -12.22 52.81
CA GLN A 353 -2.85 -12.57 54.21
C GLN A 353 -3.92 -11.99 55.14
N GLY A 354 -4.28 -12.71 56.20
CA GLY A 354 -5.29 -12.27 57.16
C GLY A 354 -5.72 -13.40 58.10
N ALA A 355 -6.31 -13.04 59.24
CA ALA A 355 -6.81 -14.00 60.22
C ALA A 355 -8.16 -14.61 59.80
N ASP A 356 -8.95 -13.87 59.00
CA ASP A 356 -10.22 -14.32 58.47
C ASP A 356 -10.34 -14.09 56.95
N LYS A 357 -11.43 -14.62 56.35
CA LYS A 357 -11.66 -14.52 54.90
C LYS A 357 -11.86 -13.07 54.42
N ALA A 358 -12.36 -12.18 55.28
CA ALA A 358 -12.62 -10.79 54.92
C ALA A 358 -11.32 -9.98 54.87
N GLU A 359 -10.42 -10.20 55.83
CA GLU A 359 -9.08 -9.62 55.86
C GLU A 359 -8.23 -10.11 54.68
N VAL A 360 -8.23 -11.42 54.40
CA VAL A 360 -7.53 -11.99 53.24
C VAL A 360 -8.01 -11.37 51.91
N ALA A 361 -9.32 -11.16 51.76
CA ALA A 361 -9.89 -10.55 50.57
C ALA A 361 -9.55 -9.06 50.43
N ALA A 362 -9.56 -8.32 51.54
CA ALA A 362 -9.21 -6.90 51.57
C ALA A 362 -7.72 -6.69 51.25
N ASP A 363 -6.83 -7.50 51.84
CA ASP A 363 -5.39 -7.47 51.59
C ASP A 363 -5.06 -7.79 50.12
N TYR A 364 -5.63 -8.89 49.59
CA TYR A 364 -5.46 -9.25 48.18
C TYR A 364 -5.95 -8.15 47.23
N THR A 365 -7.12 -7.56 47.51
CA THR A 365 -7.69 -6.50 46.66
C THR A 365 -6.81 -5.26 46.64
N LYS A 366 -6.26 -4.87 47.80
CA LYS A 366 -5.32 -3.75 47.92
C LYS A 366 -4.02 -4.04 47.17
N PHE A 367 -3.43 -5.23 47.37
CA PHE A 367 -2.27 -5.67 46.62
C PHE A 367 -2.54 -5.62 45.10
N PHE A 368 -3.65 -6.20 44.64
CA PHE A 368 -3.98 -6.33 43.24
C PHE A 368 -4.04 -4.97 42.55
N TRP A 369 -4.82 -4.02 43.08
CA TRP A 369 -4.98 -2.70 42.46
C TRP A 369 -3.71 -1.86 42.53
N ASN A 370 -2.97 -1.90 43.65
CA ASN A 370 -1.69 -1.21 43.75
C ASN A 370 -0.70 -1.73 42.71
N ARG A 371 -0.67 -3.06 42.48
CA ARG A 371 0.22 -3.66 41.47
C ARG A 371 -0.21 -3.40 40.04
N VAL A 372 -1.51 -3.30 39.78
CA VAL A 372 -2.03 -2.86 38.48
C VAL A 372 -1.63 -1.41 38.22
N GLU A 373 -1.79 -0.52 39.19
CA GLU A 373 -1.39 0.89 39.09
C GLU A 373 0.12 1.04 38.86
N ASP A 374 0.94 0.39 39.71
CA ASP A 374 2.41 0.34 39.56
C ASP A 374 2.81 -0.08 38.14
N PHE A 375 2.15 -1.11 37.60
CA PHE A 375 2.44 -1.62 36.26
C PHE A 375 2.11 -0.61 35.15
N PHE A 376 0.99 0.11 35.26
CA PHE A 376 0.66 1.19 34.33
C PHE A 376 1.61 2.39 34.43
N LEU A 377 2.18 2.64 35.62
CA LEU A 377 3.21 3.64 35.86
C LEU A 377 4.62 3.17 35.44
N GLY A 378 4.77 1.93 34.99
CA GLY A 378 6.03 1.36 34.50
C GLY A 378 6.89 0.66 35.56
N HIS A 379 6.38 0.48 36.78
CA HIS A 379 7.04 -0.27 37.84
C HIS A 379 6.73 -1.77 37.72
N ILE A 380 7.70 -2.55 37.23
CA ILE A 380 7.56 -3.99 37.01
C ILE A 380 8.25 -4.74 38.16
N PRO A 381 7.55 -5.65 38.88
CA PRO A 381 8.17 -6.46 39.93
C PRO A 381 9.29 -7.38 39.41
N ASP A 382 10.35 -7.58 40.19
CA ASP A 382 11.47 -8.47 39.83
C ASP A 382 11.03 -9.92 39.57
N ALA A 383 9.97 -10.38 40.25
CA ALA A 383 9.39 -11.70 40.03
C ALA A 383 8.82 -11.83 38.61
N VAL A 384 8.13 -10.79 38.12
CA VAL A 384 7.58 -10.73 36.76
C VAL A 384 8.68 -10.69 35.72
N THR A 385 9.77 -9.96 35.99
CA THR A 385 10.95 -9.91 35.08
C THR A 385 11.60 -11.29 34.94
N ARG A 386 11.83 -11.99 36.06
CA ARG A 386 12.40 -13.35 36.05
C ARG A 386 11.49 -14.35 35.35
N GLU A 387 10.19 -14.27 35.59
CA GLU A 387 9.22 -15.16 34.97
C GLU A 387 9.10 -14.93 33.45
N LYS A 388 9.11 -13.66 33.02
CA LYS A 388 9.20 -13.32 31.59
C LYS A 388 10.41 -13.96 30.92
N GLU A 389 11.59 -13.91 31.56
CA GLU A 389 12.81 -14.50 31.01
C GLU A 389 12.72 -16.03 30.90
N ARG A 390 12.08 -16.69 31.87
CA ARG A 390 11.79 -18.13 31.83
C ARG A 390 10.89 -18.49 30.65
N LEU A 391 9.74 -17.83 30.54
CA LEU A 391 8.74 -18.06 29.48
C LEU A 391 9.31 -17.83 28.07
N VAL A 392 10.18 -16.83 27.92
CA VAL A 392 10.88 -16.55 26.64
C VAL A 392 11.90 -17.65 26.30
N LYS A 393 12.62 -18.19 27.28
CA LYS A 393 13.58 -19.29 27.06
C LYS A 393 12.88 -20.60 26.69
N GLU A 394 11.79 -20.93 27.38
CA GLU A 394 11.02 -22.16 27.14
C GLU A 394 10.38 -22.17 25.75
N ASN A 395 9.86 -21.03 25.27
CA ASN A 395 9.30 -20.95 23.92
C ASN A 395 10.36 -21.04 22.80
N LYS A 396 11.57 -20.49 23.02
CA LYS A 396 12.67 -20.61 22.05
C LYS A 396 13.22 -22.03 21.92
N ALA A 397 12.95 -22.92 22.87
CA ALA A 397 13.37 -24.32 22.81
C ALA A 397 12.38 -25.22 22.06
N ASN A 398 11.15 -24.74 21.82
CA ASN A 398 10.06 -25.50 21.19
C ASN A 398 9.86 -25.17 19.69
N HIS A 399 10.71 -24.34 19.11
CA HIS A 399 10.74 -23.93 17.70
C HIS A 399 12.19 -23.94 17.22
#